data_AF-A0A3B1E6Y9-F1
#
_entry.id   AF-A0A3B1E6Y9-F1
#
_cell.length_a   1.000
_cell.length_b   1.000
_cell.length_c   1.000
_cell.angle_alpha   90.00
_cell.angle_beta   90.00
_cell.angle_gamma   90.00
#
_symmetry.space_group_name_H-M   'P 1'
#
loop_
_entity.id
_entity.type
_entity.pdbx_description
1 polymer ?
#
loop_
_entity_poly.entity_id
_entity_poly.type
_entity_poly.pdbx_seq_one_letter_code
_entity_poly.pdbx_strand_id
1 'polypeptide(L)'
;MRIKIKTIVCGTIALFLLSACGTGTAQKKTTQKTNPQELKETYEGKNWSQFLGPAGTGVSEETGLLKAWKEKEPSILWQKKIGTGFSAPSVLGKFLVIHHRRNKGNEIVDCFNSATGKPIWSYGYKS
;
A
#
# COMPACT_ATOMS: atom_id res chain seq x y z
N MET A 1 -2.90 -18.68 40.69
CA MET A 1 -1.61 -18.66 41.44
C MET A 1 -0.59 -18.03 40.50
N ARG A 2 -0.10 -16.79 40.62
CA ARG A 2 0.02 -15.80 41.71
C ARG A 2 -0.82 -14.52 41.43
N ILE A 3 -1.19 -13.85 42.52
CA ILE A 3 -1.90 -12.56 42.60
C ILE A 3 -0.88 -11.52 43.12
N LYS A 4 -1.09 -10.24 42.77
CA LYS A 4 -0.99 -9.01 43.60
C LYS A 4 -0.21 -7.89 42.90
N ILE A 5 -0.48 -6.58 43.02
CA ILE A 5 -1.55 -5.70 43.54
C ILE A 5 -1.15 -4.29 43.02
N LYS A 6 -2.12 -3.41 42.71
CA LYS A 6 -1.93 -1.98 42.40
C LYS A 6 -1.36 -1.22 43.60
N THR A 7 -0.42 -0.29 43.37
CA THR A 7 -0.08 0.77 44.33
C THR A 7 -0.27 2.14 43.69
N ILE A 8 -1.15 2.92 44.31
CA ILE A 8 -1.43 4.34 44.10
C ILE A 8 -0.51 5.14 45.05
N VAL A 9 0.16 6.18 44.56
CA VAL A 9 0.73 7.27 45.37
C VAL A 9 0.51 8.55 44.54
N CYS A 10 -0.47 9.39 44.88
CA CYS A 10 -0.36 10.58 45.73
C CYS A 10 0.72 11.54 45.17
N GLY A 11 0.41 12.53 44.34
CA GLY A 11 -0.29 13.74 44.77
C GLY A 11 0.71 14.75 45.35
N THR A 12 1.37 15.54 44.51
CA THR A 12 1.89 16.86 44.90
C THR A 12 1.92 17.79 43.68
N ILE A 13 1.07 18.81 43.76
CA ILE A 13 1.05 19.98 42.91
C ILE A 13 2.16 20.90 43.41
N ALA A 14 3.12 21.24 42.56
CA ALA A 14 4.07 22.32 42.81
C ALA A 14 3.91 23.37 41.71
N LEU A 15 3.14 24.40 42.05
CA LEU A 15 2.99 25.65 41.33
C LEU A 15 4.30 26.43 41.42
N PHE A 16 5.04 26.58 40.32
CA PHE A 16 6.14 27.53 40.21
C PHE A 16 5.82 28.59 39.14
N LEU A 17 5.59 29.80 39.63
CA LEU A 17 5.31 31.01 38.88
C LEU A 17 6.61 31.71 38.45
N LEU A 18 6.58 32.19 37.20
CA LEU A 18 7.33 33.27 36.55
C LEU A 18 8.85 33.41 36.76
N SER A 19 9.58 33.29 35.64
CA SER A 19 10.65 34.24 35.31
C SER A 19 10.69 34.47 33.79
N ALA A 20 11.07 35.68 33.42
CA ALA A 20 10.80 36.37 32.17
C ALA A 20 11.86 36.13 31.07
N CYS A 21 11.57 36.77 29.93
CA CYS A 21 12.54 37.27 28.94
C CYS A 21 13.01 36.27 27.85
N GLY A 22 12.30 36.33 26.73
CA GLY A 22 12.87 36.53 25.40
C GLY A 22 13.91 35.54 24.89
N THR A 23 13.54 34.75 23.89
CA THR A 23 14.28 34.69 22.62
C THR A 23 13.35 34.11 21.57
N GLY A 24 13.26 34.79 20.42
CA GLY A 24 12.51 34.31 19.28
C GLY A 24 12.99 32.92 18.89
N THR A 25 12.09 31.95 18.87
CA THR A 25 12.36 30.65 18.27
C THR A 25 12.48 30.85 16.77
N ALA A 26 13.70 31.08 16.29
CA ALA A 26 14.04 30.81 14.91
C ALA A 26 13.69 29.35 14.64
N GLN A 27 12.63 29.12 13.86
CA GLN A 27 12.32 27.78 13.37
C GLN A 27 13.51 27.31 12.56
N LYS A 28 14.30 26.41 13.16
CA LYS A 28 15.35 25.68 12.47
C LYS A 28 14.65 24.90 11.35
N LYS A 29 14.73 25.41 10.13
CA LYS A 29 14.27 24.73 8.93
C LYS A 29 15.15 23.49 8.78
N THR A 30 14.70 22.39 9.38
CA THR A 30 15.30 21.08 9.19
C THR A 30 15.12 20.74 7.73
N THR A 31 16.19 20.91 6.95
CA THR A 31 16.32 20.35 5.62
C THR A 31 16.18 18.84 5.79
N GLN A 32 14.97 18.32 5.58
CA GLN A 32 14.75 16.88 5.50
C GLN A 32 15.55 16.39 4.29
N LYS A 33 16.55 15.57 4.56
CA LYS A 33 17.34 14.88 3.55
C LYS A 33 16.43 13.80 2.97
N THR A 34 15.74 14.10 1.86
CA THR A 34 14.82 13.14 1.25
C THR A 34 15.61 11.93 0.76
N ASN A 35 15.24 10.75 1.26
CA ASN A 35 15.78 9.47 0.88
C ASN A 35 15.39 9.17 -0.59
N PRO A 36 16.30 8.74 -1.48
CA PRO A 36 15.99 8.38 -2.87
C PRO A 36 14.94 7.26 -3.06
N GLN A 37 14.46 6.64 -1.97
CA GLN A 37 13.43 5.60 -1.98
C GLN A 37 11.99 6.14 -1.90
N GLU A 38 11.79 7.44 -1.78
CA GLU A 38 10.49 8.07 -2.03
C GLU A 38 10.32 8.28 -3.54
N LEU A 39 10.30 7.16 -4.28
CA LEU A 39 9.85 7.20 -5.66
C LEU A 39 8.40 7.68 -5.62
N LYS A 40 8.16 8.90 -6.13
CA LYS A 40 6.83 9.46 -6.33
C LYS A 40 5.92 8.35 -6.87
N GLU A 41 4.93 7.92 -6.08
CA GLU A 41 3.94 6.92 -6.46
C GLU A 41 2.95 7.52 -7.49
N THR A 42 3.46 8.08 -8.59
CA THR A 42 2.64 8.49 -9.72
C THR A 42 2.32 7.23 -10.51
N TYR A 43 1.13 6.68 -10.26
CA TYR A 43 0.61 5.58 -11.06
C TYR A 43 0.11 6.16 -12.39
N GLU A 44 0.80 5.83 -13.47
CA GLU A 44 0.39 6.17 -14.84
C GLU A 44 -0.44 5.02 -15.41
N GLY A 45 -1.63 5.33 -15.91
CA GLY A 45 -2.59 4.35 -16.45
C GLY A 45 -4.01 4.58 -15.93
N LYS A 46 -5.01 4.09 -16.67
CA LYS A 46 -6.42 4.15 -16.21
C LYS A 46 -6.69 3.06 -15.18
N ASN A 47 -7.47 3.41 -14.15
CA ASN A 47 -7.91 2.45 -13.15
C ASN A 47 -8.85 1.40 -13.76
N TRP A 48 -8.61 0.14 -13.43
CA TRP A 48 -9.38 -1.01 -13.85
C TRP A 48 -9.94 -1.73 -12.62
N SER A 49 -10.73 -1.00 -11.82
CA SER A 49 -11.20 -1.47 -10.50
C SER A 49 -12.42 -2.39 -10.55
N GLN A 50 -12.99 -2.63 -11.74
CA GLN A 50 -14.21 -3.41 -11.92
C GLN A 50 -14.12 -4.33 -13.14
N PHE A 51 -15.00 -5.33 -13.20
CA PHE A 51 -15.10 -6.24 -14.34
C PHE A 51 -15.37 -5.45 -15.62
N LEU A 52 -14.66 -5.81 -16.70
CA LEU A 52 -14.69 -5.10 -17.99
C LEU A 52 -14.24 -3.63 -17.96
N GLY A 53 -13.59 -3.19 -16.87
CA GLY A 53 -12.91 -1.90 -16.82
C GLY A 53 -13.82 -0.69 -16.57
N PRO A 54 -13.28 0.53 -16.63
CA PRO A 54 -13.99 1.74 -16.24
C PRO A 54 -15.24 2.01 -17.07
N ALA A 55 -15.24 1.61 -18.35
CA ALA A 55 -16.38 1.74 -19.25
C ALA A 55 -17.27 0.48 -19.31
N GLY A 56 -16.89 -0.63 -18.65
CA GLY A 56 -17.65 -1.88 -18.67
C GLY A 56 -17.65 -2.61 -20.01
N THR A 57 -16.74 -2.26 -20.93
CA THR A 57 -16.68 -2.81 -22.30
C THR A 57 -15.55 -3.82 -22.51
N GLY A 58 -14.61 -3.93 -21.57
CA GLY A 58 -13.42 -4.78 -21.70
C GLY A 58 -12.32 -4.18 -22.59
N VAL A 59 -12.45 -2.91 -22.99
CA VAL A 59 -11.52 -2.24 -23.91
C VAL A 59 -10.69 -1.18 -23.18
N SER A 60 -9.38 -1.19 -23.40
CA SER A 60 -8.47 -0.12 -22.93
C SER A 60 -8.45 1.04 -23.92
N GLU A 61 -8.44 2.27 -23.39
CA GLU A 61 -8.28 3.50 -24.17
C GLU A 61 -6.81 3.92 -24.32
N GLU A 62 -5.87 3.11 -23.83
CA GLU A 62 -4.45 3.41 -23.94
C GLU A 62 -3.99 3.47 -25.40
N THR A 63 -3.16 4.45 -25.70
CA THR A 63 -2.62 4.69 -27.05
C THR A 63 -1.09 4.74 -26.99
N GLY A 64 -0.43 4.77 -28.16
CA GLY A 64 1.04 4.79 -28.21
C GLY A 64 1.71 3.45 -27.87
N LEU A 65 0.94 2.37 -27.77
CA LEU A 65 1.46 1.02 -27.54
C LEU A 65 2.31 0.55 -28.74
N LEU A 66 3.39 -0.19 -28.43
CA LEU A 66 4.21 -0.82 -29.45
C LEU A 66 3.39 -1.89 -30.20
N LYS A 67 3.28 -1.77 -31.53
CA LYS A 67 2.59 -2.75 -32.37
C LYS A 67 3.42 -4.02 -32.63
N ALA A 68 4.73 -3.91 -32.50
CA ALA A 68 5.68 -5.02 -32.63
C ALA A 68 6.89 -4.74 -31.74
N TRP A 69 7.48 -5.79 -31.18
CA TRP A 69 8.77 -5.71 -30.50
C TRP A 69 9.85 -5.65 -31.57
N LYS A 70 10.60 -4.54 -31.63
CA LYS A 70 11.56 -4.32 -32.72
C LYS A 70 12.71 -5.33 -32.69
N GLU A 71 13.33 -5.50 -31.53
CA GLU A 71 14.55 -6.32 -31.40
C GLU A 71 14.63 -7.08 -30.07
N LYS A 72 13.99 -6.59 -29.02
CA LYS A 72 14.02 -7.20 -27.69
C LYS A 72 12.64 -7.18 -27.06
N GLU A 73 12.27 -8.31 -26.46
CA GLU A 73 11.04 -8.43 -25.70
C GLU A 73 11.07 -7.48 -24.47
N PRO A 74 9.91 -6.95 -24.04
CA PRO A 74 9.82 -6.20 -22.80
C PRO A 74 10.35 -7.02 -21.62
N SER A 75 11.15 -6.38 -20.76
CA SER A 75 11.58 -7.01 -19.51
C SER A 75 10.38 -7.21 -18.58
N ILE A 76 10.23 -8.41 -18.03
CA ILE A 76 9.27 -8.68 -16.98
C ILE A 76 9.67 -7.88 -15.73
N LEU A 77 8.80 -6.97 -15.29
CA LEU A 77 9.04 -6.16 -14.08
C LEU A 77 8.90 -7.01 -12.81
N TRP A 78 7.85 -7.84 -12.75
CA TRP A 78 7.64 -8.79 -11.66
C TRP A 78 6.66 -9.88 -12.10
N GLN A 79 6.69 -11.02 -11.42
CA GLN A 79 5.76 -12.11 -11.61
C GLN A 79 5.42 -12.73 -10.24
N LYS A 80 4.18 -13.17 -10.07
CA LYS A 80 3.70 -13.79 -8.83
C LYS A 80 2.97 -15.08 -9.13
N LYS A 81 3.38 -16.19 -8.49
CA LYS A 81 2.59 -17.41 -8.44
C LYS A 81 1.40 -17.21 -7.51
N ILE A 82 0.19 -17.39 -8.03
CA ILE A 82 -1.08 -17.32 -7.29
C ILE A 82 -1.71 -18.72 -7.18
N GLY A 83 -2.82 -18.83 -6.46
CA GLY A 83 -3.62 -20.05 -6.37
C GLY A 83 -4.42 -20.33 -7.65
N THR A 84 -5.47 -21.15 -7.55
CA THR A 84 -6.36 -21.45 -8.67
C THR A 84 -7.56 -20.52 -8.70
N GLY A 85 -8.10 -20.19 -9.87
CA GLY A 85 -9.29 -19.35 -9.98
C GLY A 85 -9.50 -18.77 -11.37
N PHE A 86 -10.64 -18.10 -11.56
CA PHE A 86 -11.06 -17.48 -12.81
C PHE A 86 -11.21 -15.95 -12.70
N SER A 87 -10.72 -15.35 -11.60
CA SER A 87 -10.84 -13.92 -11.35
C SER A 87 -9.85 -13.13 -12.20
N ALA A 88 -10.33 -12.05 -12.82
CA ALA A 88 -9.47 -11.02 -13.39
C ALA A 88 -8.93 -10.11 -12.28
N PRO A 89 -7.64 -9.68 -12.33
CA PRO A 89 -7.11 -8.72 -11.37
C PRO A 89 -7.81 -7.37 -11.51
N SER A 90 -8.06 -6.72 -10.38
CA SER A 90 -8.60 -5.36 -10.31
C SER A 90 -7.53 -4.39 -9.85
N VAL A 91 -7.35 -3.26 -10.56
CA VAL A 91 -6.29 -2.29 -10.27
C VAL A 91 -6.86 -0.90 -10.01
N LEU A 92 -6.47 -0.32 -8.87
CA LEU A 92 -6.79 1.06 -8.48
C LEU A 92 -5.52 1.73 -7.96
N GLY A 93 -4.90 2.57 -8.79
CA GLY A 93 -3.60 3.15 -8.49
C GLY A 93 -2.55 2.07 -8.19
N LYS A 94 -1.95 2.16 -7.01
CA LYS A 94 -0.96 1.18 -6.55
C LYS A 94 -1.53 -0.16 -6.08
N PHE A 95 -2.85 -0.30 -5.97
CA PHE A 95 -3.46 -1.51 -5.44
C PHE A 95 -3.88 -2.44 -6.57
N LEU A 96 -3.31 -3.64 -6.61
CA LEU A 96 -3.78 -4.76 -7.43
C LEU A 96 -4.43 -5.79 -6.51
N VAL A 97 -5.70 -6.08 -6.72
CA VAL A 97 -6.48 -7.05 -5.93
C VAL A 97 -6.85 -8.23 -6.80
N ILE A 98 -6.70 -9.45 -6.28
CA ILE A 98 -7.08 -10.68 -6.97
C ILE A 98 -7.70 -11.69 -6.00
N HIS A 99 -8.77 -12.33 -6.47
CA HIS A 99 -9.41 -13.45 -5.78
C HIS A 99 -8.96 -14.79 -6.37
N HIS A 100 -8.52 -15.72 -5.54
CA HIS A 100 -8.06 -17.05 -5.94
C HIS A 100 -8.15 -18.04 -4.77
N ARG A 101 -8.02 -19.33 -5.05
CA ARG A 101 -8.11 -20.41 -4.06
C ARG A 101 -6.74 -20.98 -3.73
N ARG A 102 -6.46 -21.18 -2.44
CA ARG A 102 -5.28 -21.91 -1.95
C ARG A 102 -5.72 -23.04 -1.02
N ASN A 103 -4.87 -24.07 -0.86
CA ASN A 103 -4.97 -25.09 0.19
C ASN A 103 -6.38 -25.71 0.37
N LYS A 104 -6.68 -26.77 -0.40
CA LYS A 104 -7.95 -27.52 -0.30
C LYS A 104 -9.25 -26.70 -0.49
N GLY A 105 -9.17 -25.51 -1.09
CA GLY A 105 -10.36 -24.77 -1.52
C GLY A 105 -10.59 -23.42 -0.83
N ASN A 106 -9.78 -23.03 0.16
CA ASN A 106 -9.95 -21.74 0.84
C ASN A 106 -9.90 -20.58 -0.16
N GLU A 107 -10.91 -19.72 -0.11
CA GLU A 107 -11.03 -18.52 -0.94
C GLU A 107 -10.14 -17.42 -0.35
N ILE A 108 -9.25 -16.86 -1.17
CA ILE A 108 -8.28 -15.85 -0.76
C ILE A 108 -8.46 -14.61 -1.62
N VAL A 109 -8.50 -13.45 -0.97
CA VAL A 109 -8.37 -12.15 -1.62
C VAL A 109 -7.01 -11.57 -1.23
N ASP A 110 -6.10 -11.48 -2.20
CA ASP A 110 -4.79 -10.87 -2.00
C ASP A 110 -4.74 -9.48 -2.64
N CYS A 111 -4.04 -8.56 -1.97
CA CYS A 111 -3.67 -7.27 -2.52
C CYS A 111 -2.16 -7.12 -2.60
N PHE A 112 -1.69 -6.63 -3.75
CA PHE A 112 -0.30 -6.36 -4.06
C PHE A 112 -0.12 -4.91 -4.50
N ASN A 113 1.10 -4.41 -4.36
CA ASN A 113 1.53 -3.18 -5.02
C ASN A 113 1.63 -3.45 -6.53
N SER A 114 0.88 -2.72 -7.36
CA SER A 114 0.76 -2.97 -8.80
C SER A 114 2.07 -2.82 -9.57
N ALA A 115 2.96 -1.92 -9.13
CA ALA A 115 4.25 -1.68 -9.78
C ALA A 115 5.33 -2.70 -9.40
N THR A 116 5.25 -3.29 -8.20
CA THR A 116 6.34 -4.11 -7.64
C THR A 116 5.97 -5.55 -7.33
N GLY A 117 4.68 -5.90 -7.31
CA GLY A 117 4.18 -7.22 -6.90
C GLY A 117 4.34 -7.53 -5.40
N LYS A 118 4.79 -6.57 -4.59
CA LYS A 118 4.95 -6.75 -3.14
C LYS A 118 3.58 -6.89 -2.47
N PRO A 119 3.40 -7.84 -1.54
CA PRO A 119 2.13 -7.99 -0.83
C PRO A 119 1.84 -6.76 0.03
N ILE A 120 0.58 -6.33 0.03
CA ILE A 120 0.07 -5.26 0.90
C ILE A 120 -0.78 -5.88 2.00
N TRP A 121 -1.78 -6.68 1.63
CA TRP A 121 -2.63 -7.41 2.57
C TRP A 121 -3.18 -8.69 1.93
N SER A 122 -3.70 -9.58 2.76
CA SER A 122 -4.35 -10.82 2.36
C SER A 122 -5.51 -11.11 3.30
N TYR A 123 -6.62 -11.60 2.76
CA TYR A 123 -7.77 -12.04 3.53
C TYR A 123 -8.23 -13.40 3.03
N GLY A 124 -8.56 -14.31 3.95
CA GLY A 124 -9.00 -15.66 3.63
C GLY A 124 -10.37 -15.99 4.20
N TYR A 125 -11.19 -16.65 3.39
CA TYR A 125 -12.46 -17.25 3.79
C TYR A 125 -12.31 -18.78 3.74
N LYS A 126 -12.92 -19.44 4.72
CA LYS A 126 -13.08 -20.89 4.68
C LYS A 126 -14.19 -21.20 3.67
N SER A 127 -13.89 -22.11 2.74
CA SER A 127 -14.86 -22.72 1.83
C SER A 127 -15.61 -23.86 2.51
#